data_AF-X1E3J7-F1
#
_entry.id   AF-X1E3J7-F1
#
_cell.length_a   1.000
_cell.length_b   1.000
_cell.length_c   1.000
_cell.angle_alpha   90.00
_cell.angle_beta   90.00
_cell.angle_gamma   90.00
#
_symmetry.space_group_name_H-M   'P 1'
#
loop_
_entity.id
_entity.type
_entity.pdbx_description
1 polymer ?
#
loop_
_entity_poly.entity_id
_entity_poly.type
_entity_poly.pdbx_seq_one_letter_code
_entity_poly.pdbx_strand_id
1 'polypeptide(L)'
;MLRIIKGNITYFIYRNLTYVLYSILTISLILSPSLINSNYVLANERKPLIYPLKGEILVHFNEEYTDEETGETHRHCGIDISGEKGDRVVASAPGKVFYVGYTPTG
;
A
#
# COMPACT_ATOMS: atom_id res chain seq x y z
N MET A 1 -58.96 -23.23 -16.15
CA MET A 1 -58.62 -23.51 -14.73
C MET A 1 -57.29 -24.24 -14.56
N LEU A 2 -57.10 -25.45 -15.14
CA LEU A 2 -55.85 -26.23 -15.02
C LEU A 2 -54.57 -25.49 -15.46
N ARG A 3 -54.65 -24.68 -16.52
CA ARG A 3 -53.51 -23.94 -17.09
C ARG A 3 -53.02 -22.82 -16.18
N ILE A 4 -53.93 -22.18 -15.42
CA ILE A 4 -53.61 -21.13 -14.44
C ILE A 4 -52.95 -21.74 -13.20
N ILE A 5 -53.46 -22.88 -12.74
CA ILE A 5 -52.89 -23.62 -11.59
C ILE A 5 -51.47 -24.10 -11.91
N LYS A 6 -51.23 -24.64 -13.12
CA LYS A 6 -49.88 -25.04 -13.57
C LYS A 6 -48.92 -23.84 -13.65
N GLY A 7 -49.37 -22.68 -14.15
CA GLY A 7 -48.56 -21.46 -14.19
C GLY A 7 -48.13 -20.98 -12.81
N ASN A 8 -49.04 -20.99 -11.83
CA ASN A 8 -48.76 -20.56 -10.46
C ASN A 8 -47.79 -21.50 -9.73
N ILE A 9 -47.91 -22.82 -9.92
CA ILE A 9 -46.99 -23.81 -9.34
C ILE A 9 -45.59 -23.65 -9.93
N THR A 10 -45.49 -23.52 -11.26
CA THR A 10 -44.21 -23.31 -11.94
C THR A 10 -43.52 -22.03 -11.47
N TYR A 11 -44.27 -20.92 -11.37
CA TYR A 11 -43.75 -19.65 -10.85
C TYR A 11 -43.24 -19.79 -9.41
N PHE A 12 -43.98 -20.49 -8.54
CA PHE A 12 -43.56 -20.74 -7.16
C PHE A 12 -42.25 -21.55 -7.11
N ILE A 13 -42.12 -22.61 -7.92
CA ILE A 13 -40.89 -23.42 -7.98
C ILE A 13 -39.71 -22.57 -8.45
N TYR A 14 -39.86 -21.79 -9.53
CA TYR A 14 -38.79 -20.93 -10.04
C TYR A 14 -38.39 -19.86 -9.03
N ARG A 15 -39.34 -19.21 -8.37
CA ARG A 15 -39.07 -18.19 -7.36
C ARG A 15 -38.23 -18.75 -6.20
N ASN A 16 -38.60 -19.93 -5.71
CA ASN A 16 -37.85 -20.59 -4.63
C ASN A 16 -36.46 -21.05 -5.09
N LEU A 17 -36.33 -21.58 -6.32
CA LEU A 17 -35.03 -21.95 -6.89
C LEU A 17 -34.09 -20.75 -7.01
N THR A 18 -34.61 -19.61 -7.47
CA THR A 18 -33.85 -18.36 -7.56
C THR A 18 -33.34 -17.91 -6.20
N TYR A 19 -34.17 -17.98 -5.14
CA TYR A 19 -33.71 -17.65 -3.79
C TYR A 19 -32.64 -18.62 -3.29
N VAL A 20 -32.80 -19.92 -3.52
CA VAL A 20 -31.79 -20.93 -3.15
C VAL A 20 -30.46 -20.66 -3.84
N LEU A 21 -30.48 -20.35 -5.15
CA LEU A 21 -29.27 -20.02 -5.91
C LEU A 21 -28.58 -18.76 -5.38
N TYR A 22 -29.34 -17.70 -5.05
CA TYR A 22 -28.78 -16.50 -4.45
C TYR A 22 -28.18 -16.77 -3.07
N SER A 23 -28.82 -17.60 -2.25
CA SER A 23 -28.29 -17.99 -0.95
C SER A 23 -26.96 -18.75 -1.09
N ILE A 24 -26.88 -19.71 -2.01
CA ILE A 24 -25.64 -20.46 -2.27
C ILE A 24 -24.52 -19.53 -2.75
N LEU A 25 -24.82 -18.62 -3.69
CA LEU A 25 -23.84 -17.64 -4.18
C LEU A 25 -23.32 -16.75 -3.04
N THR A 26 -24.24 -16.23 -2.21
CA THR A 26 -23.89 -15.35 -1.09
C THR A 26 -23.00 -16.07 -0.08
N ILE A 27 -23.35 -17.30 0.28
CA ILE A 27 -22.54 -18.12 1.19
C ILE A 27 -21.16 -18.41 0.58
N SER A 28 -21.09 -18.75 -0.71
CA SER A 28 -19.83 -19.00 -1.40
C SER A 28 -18.92 -17.76 -1.40
N LEU A 29 -19.47 -16.56 -1.57
CA LEU A 29 -18.72 -15.30 -1.52
C LEU A 29 -18.18 -15.01 -0.11
N ILE A 30 -18.97 -15.25 0.94
CA ILE A 30 -18.53 -15.08 2.33
C ILE A 30 -17.43 -16.10 2.71
N LEU A 31 -17.56 -17.33 2.23
CA LEU A 31 -16.64 -18.44 2.53
C LEU A 31 -15.39 -18.49 1.64
N SER A 32 -15.20 -17.52 0.73
CA SER A 32 -14.02 -17.43 -0.14
C SER A 32 -13.09 -16.27 0.24
N PRO A 33 -12.59 -16.16 1.49
CA PRO A 33 -11.69 -15.08 1.88
C PRO A 33 -10.36 -15.10 1.12
N SER A 34 -10.03 -16.22 0.45
CA SER A 34 -8.83 -16.39 -0.37
C SER A 34 -8.81 -15.57 -1.67
N LEU A 35 -9.92 -14.93 -2.07
CA LEU A 35 -9.93 -13.98 -3.19
C LEU A 35 -9.40 -12.59 -2.81
N ILE A 36 -9.31 -12.31 -1.50
CA ILE A 36 -8.66 -11.11 -1.00
C ILE A 36 -7.19 -11.46 -0.87
N ASN A 37 -6.39 -11.09 -1.87
CA ASN A 37 -4.95 -11.20 -1.86
C ASN A 37 -4.41 -10.39 -0.66
N SER A 38 -4.30 -11.04 0.50
CA SER A 38 -3.91 -10.41 1.76
C SER A 38 -2.40 -10.27 1.82
N ASN A 39 -1.83 -9.44 0.95
CA ASN A 39 -0.50 -8.87 1.15
C ASN A 39 -0.48 -7.83 2.29
N TYR A 40 -1.28 -8.05 3.33
CA TYR A 40 -1.29 -7.22 4.53
C TYR A 40 -0.21 -7.77 5.46
N VAL A 41 1.00 -7.23 5.33
CA VAL A 41 2.01 -7.35 6.39
C VAL A 41 1.55 -6.47 7.54
N LEU A 42 1.20 -7.08 8.67
CA LEU A 42 0.86 -6.37 9.90
C LEU A 42 1.98 -5.39 10.25
N ALA A 43 1.64 -4.12 10.54
CA ALA A 43 2.63 -3.08 10.81
C ALA A 43 3.59 -3.45 11.96
N ASN A 44 3.12 -4.24 12.93
CA ASN A 44 3.90 -4.72 14.08
C ASN A 44 4.94 -5.81 13.75
N GLU A 45 4.92 -6.41 12.56
CA GLU A 45 5.96 -7.36 12.13
C GLU A 45 7.10 -6.68 11.36
N ARG A 46 6.98 -5.38 11.06
CA ARG A 46 8.02 -4.65 10.36
C ARG A 46 9.17 -4.34 11.33
N LYS A 47 10.36 -4.84 11.00
CA LYS A 47 11.59 -4.45 11.68
C LYS A 47 11.69 -2.91 11.69
N PRO A 48 12.20 -2.31 12.78
CA PRO A 48 12.41 -0.86 12.84
C PRO A 48 13.29 -0.41 11.68
N LEU A 49 13.05 0.81 11.20
CA LEU A 49 13.90 1.44 10.20
C LEU A 49 15.33 1.54 10.74
N ILE A 50 16.31 1.24 9.90
CA ILE A 50 17.72 1.43 10.21
C ILE A 50 18.25 2.68 9.51
N TYR A 51 19.28 3.30 10.10
CA TYR A 51 20.02 4.34 9.42
C TYR A 51 20.69 3.77 8.15
N PRO A 52 20.55 4.45 6.99
CA PRO A 52 21.07 3.95 5.73
C PRO A 52 22.59 4.07 5.61
N LEU A 53 23.21 4.92 6.43
CA LEU A 53 24.66 5.15 6.49
C LEU A 53 25.09 5.28 7.96
N LYS A 54 26.31 4.82 8.27
CA LYS A 54 26.92 5.02 9.58
C LYS A 54 27.69 6.34 9.56
N GLY A 55 27.19 7.34 10.27
CA GLY A 55 27.82 8.64 10.40
C GLY A 55 27.03 9.56 11.33
N GLU A 56 27.60 10.72 11.60
CA GLU A 56 26.93 11.81 12.32
C GLU A 56 25.99 12.57 11.38
N ILE A 57 24.86 13.04 11.93
CA ILE A 57 23.94 13.94 11.22
C ILE A 57 24.57 15.33 11.18
N LEU A 58 24.84 15.83 9.97
CA LEU A 58 25.42 17.14 9.73
C LEU A 58 24.34 18.21 9.60
N VAL A 59 23.24 17.89 8.90
CA VAL A 59 22.08 18.78 8.70
C VAL A 59 20.81 18.03 9.05
N HIS A 60 19.98 18.67 9.87
CA HIS A 60 18.74 18.07 10.35
C HIS A 60 17.57 18.31 9.39
N PHE A 61 16.55 17.47 9.52
CA PHE A 61 15.31 17.66 8.78
C PHE A 61 14.64 18.97 9.20
N ASN A 62 14.14 19.71 8.20
CA ASN A 62 13.44 20.97 8.38
C ASN A 62 14.32 22.07 9.03
N GLU A 63 15.64 21.91 8.97
CA GLU A 63 16.58 22.98 9.26
C GLU A 63 16.46 24.08 8.18
N GLU A 64 16.52 25.33 8.61
CA GLU A 64 16.33 26.50 7.74
C GLU A 64 17.68 26.96 7.18
N TYR A 65 17.72 27.26 5.89
CA TYR A 65 18.91 27.81 5.23
C TYR A 65 18.52 28.90 4.24
N THR A 66 19.44 29.83 4.01
CA THR A 66 19.29 30.87 2.99
C THR A 66 20.08 30.44 1.76
N ASP A 67 19.42 30.41 0.61
CA ASP A 67 20.07 30.20 -0.67
C ASP A 67 20.89 31.43 -1.04
N GLU A 68 22.19 31.25 -1.26
CA GLU A 68 23.11 32.37 -1.52
C GLU A 68 22.91 33.02 -2.90
N GLU A 69 22.33 32.30 -3.87
CA GLU A 69 22.10 32.80 -5.23
C GLU A 69 20.80 33.61 -5.30
N THR A 70 19.73 33.13 -4.67
CA THR A 70 18.39 33.73 -4.73
C THR A 70 18.07 34.63 -3.54
N GLY A 71 18.75 34.43 -2.41
CA GLY A 71 18.45 35.09 -1.13
C GLY A 71 17.18 34.57 -0.46
N GLU A 72 16.55 33.53 -1.00
CA GLU A 72 15.33 32.95 -0.45
C GLU A 72 15.65 32.03 0.74
N THR A 73 14.72 31.98 1.69
CA THR A 73 14.80 31.08 2.84
C THR A 73 14.09 29.78 2.52
N HIS A 74 14.81 28.68 2.61
CA HIS A 74 14.30 27.33 2.37
C HIS A 74 14.44 26.46 3.62
N ARG A 75 13.83 25.28 3.55
CA ARG A 75 13.91 24.26 4.59
C ARG A 75 14.42 22.96 4.01
N HIS A 76 15.34 22.32 4.73
CA HIS A 76 15.96 21.08 4.31
C HIS A 76 14.95 19.92 4.34
N CYS A 77 14.66 19.33 3.17
CA CYS A 77 13.64 18.27 3.02
C CYS A 77 14.13 16.87 3.39
N GLY A 78 15.41 16.73 3.79
CA GLY A 78 16.04 15.45 4.14
C GLY A 78 16.94 15.58 5.37
N ILE A 79 17.86 14.64 5.53
CA ILE A 79 18.96 14.73 6.50
C ILE A 79 20.26 14.47 5.76
N ASP A 80 21.32 15.12 6.21
CA ASP A 80 22.66 14.87 5.71
C ASP A 80 23.44 14.08 6.75
N ILE A 81 23.96 12.94 6.34
CA ILE A 81 24.77 12.06 7.19
C ILE A 81 26.19 12.11 6.66
N SER A 82 27.15 12.38 7.52
CA SER A 82 28.58 12.33 7.20
C SER A 82 28.97 10.94 6.67
N GLY A 83 29.85 10.93 5.68
CA GLY A 83 30.39 9.71 5.08
C GLY A 83 31.52 10.02 4.11
N GLU A 84 32.26 8.99 3.74
CA GLU A 84 33.34 9.06 2.78
C GLU A 84 32.92 8.54 1.40
N LYS A 85 33.65 8.98 0.38
CA LYS A 85 33.43 8.48 -0.98
C LYS A 85 33.66 6.97 -1.03
N GLY A 86 32.63 6.23 -1.43
CA GLY A 86 32.67 4.78 -1.53
C GLY A 86 32.04 4.06 -0.33
N ASP A 87 31.58 4.80 0.68
CA ASP A 87 30.83 4.22 1.78
C ASP A 87 29.56 3.50 1.29
N ARG A 88 29.27 2.39 1.96
CA ARG A 88 28.12 1.55 1.63
C ARG A 88 26.85 2.12 2.24
N VAL A 89 25.97 2.66 1.40
CA VAL A 89 24.59 2.99 1.75
C VAL A 89 23.71 1.75 1.66
N VAL A 90 22.88 1.51 2.67
CA VAL A 90 21.96 0.37 2.75
C VAL A 90 20.51 0.84 2.84
N ALA A 91 19.58 -0.03 2.42
CA ALA A 91 18.15 0.27 2.55
C ALA A 91 17.72 0.31 4.02
N SER A 92 17.01 1.36 4.42
CA SER A 92 16.46 1.49 5.77
C SER A 92 15.41 0.44 6.13
N ALA A 93 14.74 -0.15 5.14
CA ALA A 93 13.79 -1.25 5.29
C ALA A 93 13.64 -2.06 3.99
N PRO A 94 13.08 -3.28 4.05
CA PRO A 94 12.67 -4.03 2.87
C PRO A 94 11.68 -3.24 2.01
N GLY A 95 11.87 -3.27 0.69
CA GLY A 95 11.01 -2.57 -0.26
C GLY A 95 11.34 -2.91 -1.72
N LYS A 96 10.65 -2.24 -2.64
CA LYS A 96 10.89 -2.34 -4.09
C LYS A 96 11.48 -1.03 -4.59
N VAL A 97 12.57 -1.13 -5.35
CA VAL A 97 13.16 0.03 -6.05
C VAL A 97 12.21 0.49 -7.15
N PHE A 98 11.79 1.76 -7.12
CA PHE A 98 10.88 2.35 -8.10
C PHE A 98 11.57 3.39 -9.01
N TYR A 99 12.74 3.89 -8.63
CA TYR A 99 13.52 4.86 -9.40
C TYR A 99 15.01 4.56 -9.26
N VAL A 100 15.74 4.60 -10.38
CA VAL A 100 17.21 4.56 -10.45
C VAL A 100 17.62 5.60 -11.47
N GLY A 101 18.41 6.58 -11.04
CA GLY A 101 18.84 7.68 -11.89
C GLY A 101 19.67 8.69 -11.13
N TYR A 102 20.02 9.77 -11.81
CA TYR A 102 20.67 10.93 -11.22
C TYR A 102 19.66 12.05 -11.06
N THR A 103 19.44 12.48 -9.83
CA THR A 103 18.74 13.73 -9.54
C THR A 103 19.80 14.78 -9.29
N PRO A 104 19.91 15.84 -10.10
CA PRO A 104 20.78 16.95 -9.75
C PRO A 104 20.28 17.51 -8.43
N THR A 105 21.16 17.52 -7.42
CA THR A 105 21.00 18.43 -6.29
C THR A 105 21.20 19.83 -6.85
N GLY A 106 20.20 20.70 -6.65
CA GLY A 106 20.30 22.12 -6.96
C GLY A 106 21.48 22.73 -6.23
#